data_AF-A0ABD0ZF10-F1
#
_entry.id   AF-A0ABD0ZF10-F1
#
_cell.length_a   1.000
_cell.length_b   1.000
_cell.length_c   1.000
_cell.angle_alpha   90.00
_cell.angle_beta   90.00
_cell.angle_gamma   90.00
#
_symmetry.space_group_name_H-M   'P 1'
#
loop_
_entity.id
_entity.type
_entity.pdbx_description
1 polymer ?
#
loop_
_entity_poly.entity_id
_entity_poly.type
_entity_poly.pdbx_seq_one_letter_code
_entity_poly.pdbx_strand_id
1 'polypeptide(L)'
;MASSSSSTPEWKYDVFLSFRGLDTRKNFVSHLYSALCSKGIFTFKDDPGIKKGDSITDELIKAIHTSRFAIVVISENYASSPWCLEELQKIMEFQAV
;
A
#
# COMPACT_ATOMS: atom_id res chain seq x y z
N MET A 1 -10.90 38.70 -1.88
CA MET A 1 -11.12 37.43 -1.15
C MET A 1 -10.37 36.34 -1.88
N ALA A 2 -9.31 35.78 -1.28
CA ALA A 2 -8.59 34.66 -1.88
C ALA A 2 -9.36 33.38 -1.54
N SER A 3 -9.83 32.67 -2.56
CA SER A 3 -10.41 31.34 -2.36
C SER A 3 -9.29 30.39 -2.03
N SER A 4 -9.32 29.81 -0.84
CA SER A 4 -8.48 28.67 -0.48
C SER A 4 -8.92 27.49 -1.35
N SER A 5 -8.20 27.22 -2.44
CA SER A 5 -8.35 25.97 -3.18
C SER A 5 -7.83 24.84 -2.28
N SER A 6 -8.73 24.12 -1.59
CA SER A 6 -8.37 22.82 -1.05
C SER A 6 -8.12 21.92 -2.26
N SER A 7 -6.86 21.63 -2.57
CA SER A 7 -6.54 20.56 -3.51
C SER A 7 -7.04 19.26 -2.88
N THR A 8 -8.21 18.80 -3.31
CA THR A 8 -8.63 17.42 -3.02
C THR A 8 -7.52 16.52 -3.52
N PRO A 9 -6.90 15.68 -2.67
CA PRO A 9 -5.89 14.76 -3.12
C PRO A 9 -6.42 13.99 -4.33
N GLU A 10 -5.69 13.96 -5.44
CA GLU A 10 -6.09 13.11 -6.56
C GLU A 10 -5.85 11.66 -6.17
N TRP A 11 -6.86 11.04 -5.55
CA TRP A 11 -6.82 9.64 -5.18
C TRP A 11 -6.85 8.80 -6.45
N LYS A 12 -5.73 8.12 -6.74
CA LYS A 12 -5.63 7.15 -7.82
C LYS A 12 -6.17 5.79 -7.39
N TYR A 13 -6.07 5.44 -6.10
CA TYR A 13 -6.52 4.17 -5.54
C TYR A 13 -7.40 4.40 -4.31
N ASP A 14 -8.33 3.49 -4.07
CA ASP A 14 -9.07 3.45 -2.82
C ASP A 14 -8.21 2.86 -1.69
N VAL A 15 -7.43 1.82 -2.00
CA VAL A 15 -6.66 1.07 -0.99
C VAL A 15 -5.25 0.82 -1.47
N PHE A 16 -4.28 1.09 -0.60
CA PHE A 16 -2.93 0.55 -0.67
C PHE A 16 -2.86 -0.73 0.18
N LEU A 17 -2.52 -1.87 -0.42
CA LEU A 17 -2.44 -3.15 0.27
C LEU A 17 -0.96 -3.57 0.41
N SER A 18 -0.42 -3.45 1.63
CA SER A 18 0.93 -3.90 1.99
C SER A 18 0.89 -5.28 2.65
N PHE A 19 1.80 -6.16 2.25
CA PHE A 19 1.90 -7.51 2.78
C PHE A 19 3.26 -8.14 2.50
N ARG A 20 3.63 -9.15 3.30
CA ARG A 20 4.80 -9.98 3.00
C ARG A 20 4.45 -11.01 1.93
N GLY A 21 4.96 -10.81 0.72
CA GLY A 21 4.65 -11.68 -0.42
C GLY A 21 5.00 -13.15 -0.22
N LEU A 22 6.10 -13.46 0.48
CA LEU A 22 6.50 -14.84 0.76
C LEU A 22 5.50 -15.59 1.65
N ASP A 23 4.85 -14.88 2.57
CA ASP A 23 3.96 -15.49 3.56
C ASP A 23 2.52 -15.61 3.02
N THR A 24 2.05 -14.57 2.32
CA THR A 24 0.60 -14.36 2.14
C THR A 24 0.12 -14.21 0.70
N ARG A 25 1.02 -14.03 -0.29
CA ARG A 25 0.66 -13.68 -1.69
C ARG A 25 -0.36 -14.64 -2.31
N LYS A 26 -0.13 -15.94 -2.17
CA LYS A 26 -0.91 -16.98 -2.85
C LYS A 26 -2.15 -17.45 -2.07
N ASN A 27 -2.31 -17.00 -0.82
CA ASN A 27 -3.39 -17.42 0.06
C ASN A 27 -4.30 -16.24 0.41
N PHE A 28 -4.29 -15.78 1.67
CA PHE A 28 -5.07 -14.70 2.22
C PHE A 28 -5.08 -13.44 1.34
N VAL A 29 -3.92 -12.96 0.88
CA VAL A 29 -3.85 -11.71 0.09
C VAL A 29 -4.50 -11.87 -1.28
N SER A 30 -4.36 -13.04 -1.91
CA SER A 30 -5.03 -13.34 -3.18
C SER A 30 -6.56 -13.24 -3.05
N HIS A 31 -7.11 -13.82 -1.98
CA HIS A 31 -8.54 -13.77 -1.70
C HIS A 31 -9.01 -12.36 -1.32
N LEU A 32 -8.26 -11.67 -0.45
CA LEU A 32 -8.57 -10.31 -0.03
C LEU A 32 -8.59 -9.35 -1.23
N TYR A 33 -7.55 -9.39 -2.07
CA TYR A 33 -7.47 -8.57 -3.27
C TYR A 33 -8.64 -8.84 -4.23
N SER A 34 -8.95 -10.12 -4.47
CA SER A 34 -10.07 -10.51 -5.33
C SER A 34 -11.42 -10.01 -4.78
N ALA A 35 -11.61 -10.08 -3.46
CA ALA A 35 -12.81 -9.59 -2.80
C ALA A 35 -12.95 -8.06 -2.92
N LEU A 36 -11.88 -7.30 -2.70
CA LEU A 36 -11.85 -5.85 -2.88
C LEU A 36 -12.23 -5.46 -4.31
N CYS A 37 -11.58 -6.08 -5.30
CA CYS A 37 -11.90 -5.84 -6.71
C CYS A 37 -13.35 -6.21 -7.06
N SER A 38 -13.87 -7.32 -6.53
CA SER A 38 -15.26 -7.73 -6.76
C SER A 38 -16.30 -6.74 -6.22
N LYS A 39 -15.90 -5.90 -5.26
CA LYS A 39 -16.71 -4.83 -4.67
C LYS A 39 -16.48 -3.47 -5.34
N GLY A 40 -15.68 -3.42 -6.41
CA GLY A 40 -15.34 -2.18 -7.11
C GLY A 40 -14.36 -1.29 -6.34
N ILE A 41 -13.67 -1.83 -5.33
CA ILE A 41 -12.66 -1.10 -4.56
C ILE A 41 -11.34 -1.19 -5.35
N PHE A 42 -10.84 -0.05 -5.82
CA PHE A 42 -9.64 -0.01 -6.64
C PHE A 42 -8.39 -0.07 -5.76
N THR A 43 -7.73 -1.23 -5.74
CA THR A 43 -6.64 -1.53 -4.81
C THR A 43 -5.29 -1.60 -5.52
N PHE A 44 -4.30 -0.85 -5.02
CA PHE A 44 -2.89 -1.09 -5.33
C PHE A 44 -2.39 -2.25 -4.47
N LYS A 45 -1.88 -3.30 -5.10
CA LYS A 45 -1.36 -4.50 -4.43
C LYS A 45 0.16 -4.47 -4.45
N ASP A 46 0.78 -4.10 -3.33
CA ASP A 46 2.23 -4.06 -3.25
C ASP A 46 2.81 -5.44 -2.99
N ASP A 47 3.62 -5.95 -3.92
CA ASP A 47 4.17 -7.29 -3.83
C ASP A 47 5.70 -7.26 -3.66
N PRO A 48 6.19 -7.01 -2.44
CA PRO A 48 7.63 -6.79 -2.17
C PRO A 48 8.48 -8.03 -2.46
N GLY A 49 7.88 -9.22 -2.63
CA GLY A 49 8.62 -10.44 -2.94
C GLY A 49 8.92 -10.66 -4.42
N ILE A 50 8.60 -9.74 -5.34
CA ILE A 50 8.91 -9.88 -6.79
C ILE A 50 9.93 -8.85 -7.27
N LYS A 51 9.99 -7.65 -6.66
CA LYS A 51 10.89 -6.58 -7.12
C LYS A 51 12.33 -6.86 -6.66
N LYS A 52 13.11 -7.53 -7.52
CA LYS A 52 14.59 -7.53 -7.46
C LYS A 52 15.08 -6.09 -7.71
N GLY A 53 15.45 -5.39 -6.65
CA GLY A 53 16.08 -4.07 -6.72
C GLY A 53 16.04 -3.39 -5.35
N ASP A 54 17.20 -3.01 -4.84
CA ASP A 54 17.48 -2.65 -3.44
C ASP A 54 16.87 -1.30 -2.98
N SER A 55 15.72 -0.87 -3.50
CA SER A 55 15.13 0.43 -3.13
C SER A 55 13.61 0.48 -3.29
N ILE A 56 12.96 1.18 -2.36
CA ILE A 56 11.56 1.58 -2.50
C ILE A 56 11.40 2.38 -3.79
N THR A 57 10.56 1.88 -4.69
CA THR A 57 10.34 2.52 -5.99
C THR A 57 9.51 3.79 -5.83
N ASP A 58 9.78 4.83 -6.63
CA ASP A 58 8.95 6.04 -6.70
C ASP A 58 7.46 5.72 -6.96
N GLU A 59 7.19 4.64 -7.70
CA GLU A 59 5.85 4.13 -7.94
C GLU A 59 5.13 3.76 -6.64
N LEU A 60 5.86 3.16 -5.70
CA LEU A 60 5.33 2.72 -4.41
C LEU A 60 4.97 3.92 -3.53
N ILE A 61 5.88 4.88 -3.43
CA ILE A 61 5.67 6.14 -2.70
C ILE A 61 4.46 6.88 -3.28
N LYS A 62 4.39 6.98 -4.61
CA LYS A 62 3.22 7.57 -5.30
C LYS A 62 1.93 6.81 -5.00
N ALA A 63 1.97 5.47 -4.97
CA ALA A 63 0.79 4.67 -4.65
C ALA A 63 0.32 4.91 -3.21
N ILE A 64 1.23 5.02 -2.24
CA ILE A 64 0.89 5.38 -0.85
C ILE A 64 0.22 6.77 -0.81
N HIS A 65 0.82 7.78 -1.44
CA HIS A 65 0.29 9.15 -1.46
C HIS A 65 -1.06 9.30 -2.16
N THR A 66 -1.31 8.47 -3.17
CA THR A 66 -2.53 8.54 -4.00
C THR A 66 -3.56 7.49 -3.60
N SER A 67 -3.40 6.85 -2.44
CA SER A 67 -4.37 5.92 -1.87
C SER A 67 -5.17 6.56 -0.73
N ARG A 68 -6.48 6.29 -0.68
CA ARG A 68 -7.36 6.81 0.39
C ARG A 68 -7.16 6.10 1.72
N PHE A 69 -6.94 4.79 1.66
CA PHE A 69 -6.75 3.94 2.82
C PHE A 69 -5.54 3.03 2.62
N ALA A 70 -4.96 2.57 3.73
CA ALA A 70 -3.95 1.52 3.73
C ALA A 70 -4.45 0.30 4.50
N ILE A 71 -4.24 -0.89 3.96
CA ILE A 71 -4.43 -2.17 4.64
C ILE A 71 -3.05 -2.82 4.74
N VAL A 72 -2.61 -3.11 5.97
CA VAL A 72 -1.34 -3.77 6.24
C VAL A 72 -1.61 -5.18 6.77
N VAL A 73 -1.18 -6.20 6.01
CA VAL A 73 -1.32 -7.61 6.40
C VAL A 73 -0.05 -8.08 7.11
N ILE A 74 -0.07 -8.01 8.44
CA ILE A 74 1.01 -8.49 9.30
C ILE A 74 0.99 -10.03 9.35
N SER A 75 2.13 -10.63 9.07
CA SER A 75 2.36 -12.08 9.04
C SER A 75 3.65 -12.42 9.80
N GLU A 76 3.90 -13.72 10.03
CA GLU A 76 5.01 -14.19 10.87
C GLU A 76 6.37 -13.60 10.47
N ASN A 77 6.67 -13.50 9.17
CA ASN A 77 7.93 -12.98 8.66
C ASN A 77 7.80 -11.55 8.11
N TYR A 78 6.76 -10.81 8.50
CA TYR A 78 6.58 -9.44 8.05
C TYR A 78 7.71 -8.54 8.56
N ALA A 79 7.96 -8.58 9.88
CA ALA A 79 9.00 -7.76 10.52
C ALA A 79 10.43 -8.25 10.23
N SER A 80 10.59 -9.46 9.66
CA SER A 80 11.91 -9.94 9.23
C SER A 80 12.36 -9.33 7.89
N SER A 81 11.48 -8.55 7.25
CA SER A 81 11.74 -7.87 5.98
C SER A 81 11.96 -6.38 6.22
N PRO A 82 13.20 -5.86 6.09
CA PRO A 82 13.46 -4.42 6.19
C PRO A 82 12.56 -3.60 5.26
N TRP A 83 12.30 -4.10 4.05
CA TRP A 83 11.37 -3.49 3.10
C TRP A 83 9.95 -3.31 3.64
N CYS A 84 9.40 -4.34 4.31
CA CYS A 84 8.04 -4.27 4.83
C CYS A 84 7.95 -3.27 6.00
N LEU A 85 9.04 -3.07 6.74
CA LEU A 85 9.12 -2.07 7.80
C LEU A 85 9.30 -0.65 7.25
N GLU A 86 10.11 -0.46 6.21
CA GLU A 86 10.26 0.84 5.54
C GLU A 86 8.95 1.29 4.87
N GLU A 87 8.21 0.36 4.25
CA GLU A 87 6.85 0.59 3.75
C GLU A 87 5.92 1.03 4.88
N LEU A 88 5.90 0.29 5.99
CA LEU A 88 5.06 0.60 7.14
C LEU A 88 5.37 1.99 7.70
N GLN A 89 6.66 2.34 7.81
CA GLN A 89 7.08 3.67 8.24
C GLN A 89 6.52 4.77 7.31
N LYS A 90 6.65 4.61 5.99
CA LYS A 90 6.11 5.59 5.02
C LYS A 90 4.60 5.72 5.06
N ILE A 91 3.88 4.62 5.24
CA ILE A 91 2.42 4.65 5.44
C ILE A 91 2.08 5.47 6.69
N MET A 92 2.77 5.23 7.81
CA MET A 92 2.52 5.94 9.07
C MET A 92 2.89 7.42 9.00
N GLU A 93 4.00 7.78 8.35
CA GLU A 93 4.40 9.17 8.12
C GLU A 93 3.35 9.94 7.31
N PHE A 94 2.74 9.30 6.31
CA PHE A 94 1.73 9.93 5.48
C PHE A 94 0.35 10.04 6.16
N GLN A 95 0.01 9.11 7.07
CA GLN A 95 -1.24 9.16 7.83
C GLN A 95 -1.19 10.07 9.05
N ALA A 96 -0.01 10.53 9.47
CA ALA A 96 0.17 11.38 10.65
C ALA A 96 -0.10 12.88 10.39
N VAL A 97 -0.68 13.24 9.24
CA VAL A 97 -0.97 14.63 8.81
C VAL A 97 -2.46 14.91 8.81
#